data_AF-A0AAW4WXE5-F1
#
_entry.id   AF-A0AAW4WXE5-F1
#
_cell.length_a   1.000
_cell.length_b   1.000
_cell.length_c   1.000
_cell.angle_alpha   90.00
_cell.angle_beta   90.00
_cell.angle_gamma   90.00
#
_symmetry.space_group_name_H-M   'P 1'
#
loop_
_entity.id
_entity.type
_entity.pdbx_description
1 polymer ?
#
loop_
_entity_poly.entity_id
_entity_poly.type
_entity_poly.pdbx_seq_one_letter_code
_entity_poly.pdbx_strand_id
1 'polypeptide(L)' 'LHEWLGRQVFPNEAKLAGDDVYWLNILGIMEYLTSGITSNFDMYIQQKNSIAATVDTGFRTVLTSGLNNFVDSPE' A
#
# COMPACT_ATOMS: atom_id res chain seq x y z
N LEU A 1 -6.47 4.08 -19.06
CA LEU A 1 -6.57 3.83 -17.60
C LEU A 1 -7.37 2.57 -17.29
N HIS A 2 -8.65 2.49 -17.63
CA HIS A 2 -9.50 1.32 -17.32
C HIS A 2 -8.92 -0.02 -17.80
N GLU A 3 -8.35 -0.05 -19.01
CA GLU A 3 -7.71 -1.25 -19.54
C GLU A 3 -6.49 -1.68 -18.72
N TRP A 4 -5.63 -0.75 -18.31
CA TRP A 4 -4.45 -1.06 -17.50
C TRP A 4 -4.86 -1.58 -16.12
N LEU A 5 -5.83 -0.92 -15.47
CA LEU A 5 -6.35 -1.35 -14.17
C LEU A 5 -6.97 -2.74 -14.25
N GLY A 6 -7.89 -2.95 -15.20
CA GLY A 6 -8.64 -4.21 -15.32
C GLY A 6 -7.81 -5.38 -15.84
N ARG A 7 -6.79 -5.15 -16.69
CA ARG A 7 -5.98 -6.24 -17.27
C ARG A 7 -4.69 -6.52 -16.50
N GLN A 8 -4.14 -5.52 -15.82
CA GLN A 8 -2.82 -5.63 -15.20
C GLN A 8 -2.89 -5.46 -13.68
N VAL A 9 -3.50 -4.39 -13.17
CA VAL A 9 -3.42 -4.06 -11.74
C VAL A 9 -4.31 -4.98 -10.91
N PHE A 10 -5.63 -4.89 -11.07
CA PHE A 10 -6.58 -5.62 -10.21
C PHE A 10 -6.37 -7.15 -10.22
N PRO A 11 -6.06 -7.81 -11.36
CA PRO A 11 -5.77 -9.23 -11.35
C PRO A 11 -4.50 -9.63 -10.60
N ASN A 12 -3.52 -8.73 -10.48
CA ASN A 12 -2.31 -8.97 -9.70
C ASN A 12 -2.49 -8.58 -8.23
N GLU A 13 -3.23 -7.51 -7.94
CA GLU A 13 -3.62 -7.16 -6.57
C GLU A 13 -4.44 -8.27 -5.91
N ALA A 14 -5.30 -8.95 -6.67
CA ALA A 14 -6.06 -10.11 -6.20
C ALA A 14 -5.18 -11.31 -5.78
N LYS A 15 -3.88 -11.31 -6.13
CA LYS A 15 -2.92 -12.34 -5.72
C LYS A 15 -2.15 -11.95 -4.45
N LEU A 16 -2.21 -10.69 -4.01
CA LEU A 16 -1.47 -10.22 -2.83
C LEU A 16 -2.07 -10.80 -1.55
N ALA A 17 -1.23 -11.50 -0.79
CA ALA A 17 -1.50 -11.86 0.59
C ALA A 17 -1.07 -10.73 1.54
N GLY A 18 -1.51 -10.80 2.80
CA GLY A 18 -1.18 -9.76 3.78
C GLY A 18 0.30 -9.62 4.09
N ASP A 19 1.03 -10.73 4.12
CA ASP A 19 2.48 -10.72 4.28
C ASP A 19 3.17 -10.01 3.11
N ASP A 20 2.65 -10.17 1.89
CA ASP A 20 3.21 -9.49 0.71
C ASP A 20 3.11 -7.97 0.88
N VAL A 21 1.97 -7.46 1.37
CA VAL A 21 1.76 -6.02 1.60
C VAL A 21 2.78 -5.47 2.60
N TYR A 22 3.07 -6.20 3.68
CA TYR A 22 4.07 -5.78 4.67
C TYR A 22 5.47 -5.65 4.02
N TRP A 23 5.95 -6.71 3.36
CA TRP A 23 7.30 -6.72 2.79
C TRP A 23 7.45 -5.76 1.60
N LEU A 24 6.43 -5.65 0.75
CA LEU A 24 6.44 -4.72 -0.38
C LEU A 24 6.39 -3.26 0.09
N ASN A 25 5.69 -2.95 1.19
CA ASN A 25 5.71 -1.61 1.75
C ASN A 25 7.09 -1.24 2.32
N ILE A 26 7.76 -2.18 3.00
CA ILE A 26 9.16 -1.99 3.43
C ILE A 26 10.06 -1.74 2.22
N LEU A 27 9.91 -2.49 1.14
CA LEU A 27 10.67 -2.28 -0.10
C LEU A 27 10.45 -0.86 -0.67
N GLY A 28 9.20 -0.40 -0.73
CA GLY A 28 8.87 0.95 -1.17
C GLY A 28 9.48 2.03 -0.28
N ILE A 29 9.43 1.84 1.04
CA ILE A 29 10.09 2.73 2.02
C ILE A 29 11.62 2.77 1.80
N MET A 30 12.25 1.62 1.55
CA MET A 30 13.68 1.57 1.24
C MET A 30 14.01 2.37 -0.02
N GLU A 31 13.20 2.26 -1.07
CA GLU A 31 13.36 3.04 -2.30
C GLU A 31 13.23 4.55 -2.02
N TYR A 32 12.22 4.96 -1.25
CA TYR A 32 12.04 6.35 -0.82
C TYR A 32 13.27 6.91 -0.10
N LEU A 33 13.86 6.14 0.81
CA LEU A 33 15.06 6.56 1.54
C LEU A 33 16.27 6.73 0.62
N THR A 34 16.39 5.96 -0.47
CA THR A 34 17.50 6.13 -1.43
C THR A 34 17.47 7.48 -2.16
N SER A 35 16.30 8.13 -2.23
CA SER A 35 16.08 9.41 -2.91
C SER A 35 15.83 10.58 -1.95
N GLY A 36 15.98 10.36 -0.63
CA GLY A 36 15.83 11.41 0.39
C GLY A 36 14.38 11.75 0.74
N ILE A 37 13.42 10.91 0.36
CA ILE A 37 12.02 11.06 0.77
C ILE A 37 11.89 10.63 2.24
N THR A 38 11.31 11.51 3.07
CA THR A 38 11.22 11.31 4.53
C THR A 38 9.81 11.06 5.04
N SER A 39 8.80 11.20 4.17
CA SER A 39 7.41 10.90 4.48
C SER A 39 6.58 10.67 3.22
N ASN A 40 5.50 9.89 3.34
CA ASN A 40 4.52 9.68 2.27
C ASN A 40 3.07 9.84 2.77
N PHE A 41 2.16 9.95 1.81
CA PHE A 41 0.71 9.93 2.00
C PHE A 41 0.17 8.75 1.19
N ASP A 42 -0.22 7.67 1.88
CA ASP A 42 -0.48 6.38 1.28
C ASP A 42 -1.96 5.98 1.34
N MET A 43 -2.42 5.30 0.29
CA MET A 43 -3.79 4.82 0.13
C MET A 43 -3.74 3.44 -0.50
N TYR A 44 -3.98 2.41 0.30
CA TYR A 44 -3.99 1.04 -0.20
C TYR A 44 -4.84 0.09 0.64
N ILE A 45 -5.05 -1.11 0.11
CA ILE A 45 -5.78 -2.19 0.76
C ILE A 45 -4.95 -2.80 1.90
N GLN A 46 -5.61 -3.51 2.82
CA GLN A 46 -4.97 -4.24 3.93
C GLN A 46 -4.09 -3.38 4.84
N GLN A 47 -4.63 -2.22 5.25
CA GLN A 47 -3.90 -1.19 6.02
C GLN A 47 -3.14 -1.70 7.25
N LYS A 48 -3.59 -2.77 7.92
CA LYS A 48 -2.89 -3.32 9.10
C LYS A 48 -1.43 -3.70 8.81
N ASN A 49 -1.18 -4.31 7.65
CA ASN A 49 0.17 -4.73 7.25
C ASN A 49 1.02 -3.51 6.85
N SER A 50 0.41 -2.54 6.17
CA SER A 50 1.08 -1.27 5.86
C SER A 50 1.46 -0.48 7.13
N ILE A 51 0.56 -0.44 8.12
CA ILE A 51 0.81 0.19 9.43
C ILE A 51 2.00 -0.48 10.12
N ALA A 52 2.03 -1.82 10.17
CA ALA A 52 3.13 -2.55 10.79
C ALA A 52 4.47 -2.20 10.11
N ALA A 53 4.54 -2.22 8.78
CA ALA A 53 5.74 -1.85 8.04
C ALA A 53 6.20 -0.40 8.33
N THR A 54 5.26 0.56 8.36
CA THR A 54 5.55 1.96 8.73
C THR A 54 6.13 2.06 10.14
N VAL A 55 5.53 1.38 11.12
CA VAL A 55 5.96 1.39 12.52
C VAL A 55 7.35 0.77 12.67
N ASP A 56 7.57 -0.41 12.08
CA ASP A 56 8.80 -1.17 12.23
C ASP A 56 10.00 -0.50 11.55
N THR A 57 9.76 0.24 10.46
CA THR A 57 10.80 1.03 9.78
C THR A 57 11.01 2.42 10.37
N GLY A 58 10.09 2.88 11.22
CA GLY A 58 10.09 4.26 11.73
C GLY A 58 9.82 5.32 10.66
N PHE A 59 9.30 4.94 9.48
CA PHE A 59 9.00 5.87 8.40
C PHE A 59 7.75 6.68 8.71
N ARG A 60 7.69 7.94 8.27
CA ARG A 60 6.53 8.81 8.52
C ARG A 60 5.50 8.64 7.41
N THR A 61 4.43 7.90 7.68
CA THR A 61 3.33 7.73 6.73
C THR A 61 2.04 8.31 7.25
N VAL A 62 1.35 9.09 6.41
CA VAL A 62 -0.06 9.42 6.59
C VAL A 62 -0.87 8.39 5.82
N LEU A 63 -1.64 7.57 6.52
CA LEU A 63 -2.46 6.52 5.91
C LEU A 63 -3.88 7.00 5.69
N THR A 64 -4.41 6.70 4.52
CA THR A 64 -5.82 6.92 4.16
C THR A 64 -6.47 5.63 3.71
N SER A 65 -7.76 5.49 3.97
CA SER A 65 -8.52 4.31 3.55
C SER A 65 -8.69 4.32 2.03
N GLY A 66 -8.43 3.17 1.41
CA GLY A 66 -8.72 2.93 -0.02
C GLY A 66 -10.20 2.72 -0.27
N LEU A 67 -11.07 3.56 0.30
CA LEU A 67 -12.53 3.38 0.28
C LEU A 67 -13.04 3.20 -1.15
N ASN A 68 -13.70 2.07 -1.39
CA ASN A 68 -14.38 1.75 -2.63
C ASN A 68 -15.37 0.59 -2.41
N ASN A 69 -16.29 0.42 -3.36
CA ASN A 69 -17.35 -0.59 -3.29
C ASN A 69 -16.87 -2.03 -3.58
N PHE A 70 -15.57 -2.30 -3.51
CA PHE A 70 -14.96 -3.61 -3.80
C PHE A 70 -14.21 -4.21 -2.61
N VAL A 71 -13.56 -3.38 -1.78
CA VAL A 71 -12.69 -3.86 -0.69
C VAL A 71 -12.90 -3.16 0.66
N ASP A 72 -13.28 -1.88 0.70
CA ASP A 72 -13.52 -1.12 1.93
C ASP A 72 -14.67 -0.12 1.70
N SER A 73 -15.86 -0.37 2.24
CA SER A 73 -17.02 0.54 2.13
C SER A 73 -17.21 1.38 3.40
N PRO A 74 -17.75 2.62 3.28
CA PRO A 74 -18.17 3.41 4.45
C PRO A 74 -19.41 2.82 5.14
N GLU A 75 -20.22 2.05 4.40
CA GLU A 75 -21.34 1.23 4.90
C GLU A 75 -20.83 -0.10 5.46
#